data_AF-A0A936C8X1-F1
#
_entry.id   AF-A0A936C8X1-F1
#
_cell.length_a   1.000
_cell.length_b   1.000
_cell.length_c   1.000
_cell.angle_alpha   90.00
_cell.angle_beta   90.00
_cell.angle_gamma   90.00
#
_symmetry.space_group_name_H-M   'P 1'
#
loop_
_entity.id
_entity.type
_entity.pdbx_description
1 polymer ?
#
loop_
_entity_poly.entity_id
_entity_poly.type
_entity_poly.pdbx_seq_one_letter_code
_entity_poly.pdbx_strand_id
1 'polypeptide(L)'
;MPNEIPPVDCRSAMQQLWDYVDCELTTQRMEAVRRHLANCSHCLPHAQFAERFISALHETKDDCGCPGEVRAKVMAKLREAGLKLS
;
A
#
# COMPACT_ATOMS: atom_id res chain seq x y z
N MET A 1 -28.10 -12.28 9.83
CA MET A 1 -27.10 -13.07 9.08
C MET A 1 -25.73 -12.62 9.59
N PRO A 2 -24.98 -13.40 10.38
CA PRO A 2 -23.66 -12.97 10.79
C PRO A 2 -22.72 -13.08 9.59
N ASN A 3 -22.19 -11.93 9.16
CA ASN A 3 -21.11 -11.81 8.19
C ASN A 3 -19.80 -12.21 8.90
N GLU A 4 -19.62 -13.50 9.19
CA GLU A 4 -18.38 -14.02 9.76
C GLU A 4 -17.34 -14.17 8.64
N ILE A 5 -16.36 -13.28 8.66
CA ILE A 5 -15.18 -13.38 7.79
C ILE A 5 -14.41 -14.62 8.29
N PRO A 6 -14.29 -15.69 7.50
CA PRO A 6 -13.60 -16.88 7.94
C PRO A 6 -12.15 -16.53 8.29
N PRO A 7 -11.61 -17.10 9.39
CA PRO A 7 -10.24 -16.85 9.80
C PRO A 7 -9.28 -17.19 8.65
N VAL A 8 -8.32 -16.30 8.41
CA VAL A 8 -7.30 -16.49 7.38
C VAL A 8 -6.25 -17.46 7.91
N ASP A 9 -5.98 -18.52 7.16
CA ASP A 9 -4.88 -19.46 7.42
C ASP A 9 -3.59 -19.00 6.74
N CYS A 10 -2.46 -19.64 7.06
CA CYS A 10 -1.16 -19.25 6.51
C CYS A 10 -1.14 -19.28 4.98
N ARG A 11 -1.81 -20.28 4.37
CA ARG A 11 -1.90 -20.40 2.91
C ARG A 11 -2.65 -19.21 2.32
N SER A 12 -3.84 -18.89 2.83
CA SER A 12 -4.64 -17.78 2.33
C SER A 12 -3.98 -16.43 2.59
N ALA A 13 -3.27 -16.27 3.71
CA ALA A 13 -2.50 -15.06 4.01
C ALA A 13 -1.38 -14.85 2.99
N MET A 14 -0.63 -15.91 2.64
CA MET A 14 0.44 -15.83 1.64
C MET A 14 -0.08 -15.62 0.22
N GLN A 15 -1.22 -16.20 -0.13
CA GLN A 15 -1.87 -15.96 -1.42
C GLN A 15 -2.34 -14.51 -1.60
N GLN A 16 -2.82 -13.90 -0.53
CA GLN A 16 -3.31 -12.51 -0.51
C GLN A 16 -2.23 -11.49 -0.11
N LEU A 17 -0.96 -11.92 0.03
CA LEU A 17 0.07 -11.07 0.63
C LEU A 17 0.39 -9.84 -0.21
N TRP A 18 0.49 -10.01 -1.53
CA TRP A 18 0.80 -8.90 -2.45
C TRP A 18 -0.37 -7.93 -2.53
N ASP A 19 -1.58 -8.44 -2.75
CA ASP A 19 -2.82 -7.63 -2.71
C ASP A 19 -2.98 -6.86 -1.38
N TYR A 20 -2.52 -7.44 -0.26
CA TYR A 20 -2.48 -6.77 1.03
C TYR A 20 -1.48 -5.61 1.07
N VAL A 21 -0.25 -5.82 0.60
CA VAL A 21 0.79 -4.77 0.58
C VAL A 21 0.44 -3.65 -0.40
N ASP A 22 -0.19 -3.98 -1.52
CA ASP A 22 -0.66 -3.01 -2.53
C ASP A 22 -2.01 -2.36 -2.15
N CYS A 23 -2.59 -2.71 -1.00
CA CYS A 23 -3.88 -2.22 -0.51
C CYS A 23 -5.07 -2.46 -1.47
N GLU A 24 -5.03 -3.54 -2.26
CA GLU A 24 -6.06 -3.91 -3.24
C GLU A 24 -7.14 -4.84 -2.68
N LEU A 25 -7.01 -5.27 -1.41
CA LEU A 25 -8.03 -6.06 -0.74
C LEU A 25 -9.17 -5.19 -0.19
N THR A 26 -10.36 -5.80 -0.05
CA THR A 26 -11.46 -5.18 0.71
C THR A 26 -11.05 -4.91 2.16
N THR A 27 -11.63 -3.88 2.79
CA THR A 27 -11.32 -3.51 4.19
C THR A 27 -11.46 -4.69 5.16
N GLN A 28 -12.47 -5.55 4.95
CA GLN A 28 -12.68 -6.75 5.76
C GLN A 28 -11.54 -7.77 5.60
N ARG A 29 -11.03 -7.94 4.38
CA ARG A 29 -9.90 -8.83 4.09
C ARG A 29 -8.57 -8.27 4.57
N MET A 30 -8.35 -6.97 4.41
CA MET A 30 -7.18 -6.28 4.96
C MET A 30 -7.03 -6.56 6.46
N GLU A 31 -8.10 -6.38 7.22
CA GLU A 31 -8.07 -6.62 8.67
C GLU A 31 -7.86 -8.10 9.02
N ALA A 32 -8.46 -9.01 8.26
CA ALA A 32 -8.29 -10.45 8.50
C ALA A 32 -6.85 -10.94 8.25
N VAL A 33 -6.22 -10.46 7.16
CA VAL A 33 -4.81 -10.76 6.84
C VAL A 33 -3.88 -10.10 7.86
N ARG A 34 -4.12 -8.83 8.21
CA ARG A 34 -3.36 -8.09 9.24
C ARG A 34 -3.35 -8.82 10.58
N ARG A 35 -4.51 -9.31 11.05
CA ARG A 35 -4.58 -10.11 12.29
C ARG A 35 -3.79 -11.41 12.18
N HIS A 36 -3.79 -12.08 11.03
CA HIS A 36 -3.01 -13.30 10.85
C HIS A 36 -1.50 -13.00 10.91
N LEU A 37 -1.04 -11.98 10.17
CA LEU A 37 0.36 -11.58 10.14
C LEU A 37 0.88 -11.14 11.52
N ALA A 38 0.06 -10.47 12.31
CA ALA A 38 0.42 -10.05 13.67
C ALA A 38 0.61 -11.23 14.64
N ASN A 39 -0.07 -12.36 14.41
CA ASN A 39 -0.07 -13.51 15.32
C ASN A 39 0.72 -14.72 14.80
N CYS A 40 1.21 -14.67 13.56
CA CYS A 40 1.92 -15.77 12.92
C CYS A 40 3.40 -15.43 12.70
N SER A 41 4.27 -16.01 13.51
CA SER A 41 5.73 -15.85 13.40
C SER A 41 6.32 -16.36 12.09
N HIS A 42 5.63 -17.28 11.41
CA HIS A 42 6.06 -17.81 10.11
C HIS A 42 5.73 -16.85 8.96
N CYS A 43 4.56 -16.20 8.97
CA CYS A 43 4.11 -15.33 7.89
C CYS A 43 4.62 -13.89 8.02
N LEU A 44 4.89 -13.42 9.24
CA LEU A 44 5.35 -12.07 9.51
C LEU A 44 6.63 -11.67 8.73
N PRO A 45 7.69 -12.51 8.66
CA PRO A 45 8.90 -12.17 7.89
C PRO A 45 8.62 -11.98 6.39
N HIS A 46 7.70 -12.75 5.82
CA HIS A 46 7.33 -12.62 4.40
C HIS A 46 6.61 -11.29 4.13
N ALA A 47 5.73 -10.86 5.04
CA ALA A 47 5.07 -9.57 4.92
C ALA A 47 6.04 -8.40 5.06
N GLN A 48 6.94 -8.44 6.05
CA GLN A 48 7.98 -7.42 6.18
C GLN A 48 8.88 -7.34 4.95
N PHE A 49 9.21 -8.49 4.34
CA PHE A 49 9.95 -8.50 3.08
C PHE A 49 9.17 -7.85 1.95
N ALA A 50 7.91 -8.21 1.76
CA ALA A 50 7.06 -7.64 0.71
C ALA A 50 6.89 -6.11 0.85
N GLU A 51 6.63 -5.62 2.06
CA GLU A 51 6.56 -4.18 2.36
C GLU A 51 7.87 -3.45 2.02
N ARG A 52 9.00 -4.01 2.45
CA ARG A 52 10.33 -3.44 2.13
C ARG A 52 10.64 -3.46 0.64
N PHE A 53 10.21 -4.50 -0.06
CA PHE A 53 10.40 -4.63 -1.50
C PHE A 53 9.64 -3.54 -2.26
N ILE A 54 8.35 -3.34 -1.95
CA ILE A 54 7.55 -2.26 -2.55
C ILE A 54 8.11 -0.88 -2.18
N SER A 55 8.55 -0.67 -0.93
CA SER A 55 9.22 0.58 -0.54
C SER A 55 10.46 0.86 -1.37
N ALA A 56 11.32 -0.15 -1.58
CA ALA A 56 12.51 0.00 -2.42
C ALA A 56 12.16 0.31 -3.88
N LEU A 57 11.09 -0.31 -4.42
CA LEU A 57 10.60 0.03 -5.76
C LEU A 57 10.09 1.47 -5.84
N HIS A 58 9.41 1.97 -4.81
CA HIS A 58 8.99 3.37 -4.74
C HIS A 58 10.18 4.33 -4.67
N GLU A 59 11.22 4.01 -3.90
CA GLU A 59 12.46 4.80 -3.83
C GLU A 59 13.14 4.91 -5.20
N THR A 60 13.14 3.82 -6.00
CA THR A 60 13.70 3.87 -7.37
C THR A 60 12.86 4.69 -8.36
N LYS A 61 11.57 4.92 -8.09
CA LYS A 61 10.71 5.77 -8.93
C LYS A 61 11.01 7.26 -8.79
N ASP A 62 11.61 7.70 -7.69
CA ASP A 62 11.94 9.12 -7.47
C ASP A 62 13.03 9.64 -8.43
N ASP A 63 13.81 8.74 -9.06
CA ASP A 63 14.79 9.11 -10.09
C ASP A 63 14.13 9.49 -11.45
N CYS A 64 12.84 9.21 -11.62
CA CYS A 64 12.02 9.77 -12.71
C CYS A 64 11.28 11.04 -12.25
N GLY A 65 12.01 11.97 -11.63
CA GLY A 65 11.47 13.26 -11.23
C GLY A 65 10.90 14.02 -12.44
N CYS A 66 9.63 14.41 -12.34
CA CYS A 66 8.99 15.30 -13.31
C CYS A 66 9.90 16.52 -13.55
N PRO A 67 10.26 16.87 -14.80
CA PRO A 67 11.13 18.01 -15.07
C PRO A 67 10.63 19.24 -14.31
N GLY A 68 11.52 19.93 -13.60
CA GLY A 68 11.13 21.01 -12.69
C GLY A 68 10.25 22.09 -13.33
N GLU A 69 10.40 22.27 -14.66
CA GLU A 69 9.57 23.16 -15.48
C GLU A 69 8.10 22.73 -15.57
N VAL A 70 7.82 21.43 -15.72
CA VAL A 70 6.45 20.90 -15.77
C VAL A 70 5.80 21.06 -14.40
N ARG A 71 6.54 20.74 -13.32
CA ARG A 71 6.07 20.97 -11.95
C ARG A 71 5.74 22.45 -11.70
N ALA A 72 6.60 23.36 -12.14
CA ALA A 72 6.37 24.80 -12.01
C ALA A 72 5.11 25.27 -12.75
N LYS A 73 4.90 24.81 -13.99
CA LYS A 73 3.71 25.13 -14.79
C LYS A 73 2.42 24.61 -14.16
N VAL A 74 2.42 23.36 -13.68
CA VAL A 74 1.25 22.75 -13.00
C VAL A 74 0.93 23.54 -11.72
N MET A 75 1.93 23.84 -10.90
CA MET A 75 1.73 24.61 -9.67
C MET A 75 1.25 26.04 -9.92
N ALA A 76 1.72 26.70 -10.99
CA ALA A 76 1.22 28.01 -11.40
C ALA A 76 -0.27 27.95 -11.76
N LYS A 77 -0.67 26.98 -12.60
CA LYS A 77 -2.08 26.81 -12.98
C LYS A 77 -2.99 26.44 -11.81
N LEU A 78 -2.51 25.63 -10.88
CA LEU A 78 -3.26 25.30 -9.67
C LEU A 78 -3.46 26.54 -8.78
N ARG A 79 -2.46 27.42 -8.66
CA ARG A 79 -2.58 28.69 -7.93
C ARG A 79 -3.54 29.66 -8.60
N GLU A 80 -3.48 29.77 -9.93
CA GLU A 80 -4.46 30.53 -10.72
C GLU A 80 -5.90 30.02 -10.49
N ALA A 81 -6.07 28.70 -10.36
CA ALA A 81 -7.34 28.07 -10.04
C ALA A 81 -7.76 28.19 -8.56
N GLY A 82 -6.95 28.84 -7.71
CA GLY A 82 -7.28 29.12 -6.31
C GLY A 82 -6.71 28.14 -5.28
N LEU A 83 -5.77 27.26 -5.65
CA LEU A 83 -5.05 26.43 -4.68
C LEU A 83 -4.21 27.31 -3.75
N LYS A 84 -4.65 27.47 -2.50
CA LYS A 84 -3.86 28.05 -1.42
C LYS A 84 -3.17 26.92 -0.64
N LEU A 85 -1.87 26.75 -0.88
CA LEU A 85 -1.03 25.94 -0.01
C LEU A 85 -0.63 26.82 1.18
N SER A 86 -1.12 26.46 2.36
CA SER A 86 -0.74 27.06 3.65
C SER A 86 0.66 26.66 4.07
#